data_AF-A0A947AU69-F1
#
_entry.id   AF-A0A947AU69-F1
#
_cell.length_a   1.000
_cell.length_b   1.000
_cell.length_c   1.000
_cell.angle_alpha   90.00
_cell.angle_beta   90.00
_cell.angle_gamma   90.00
#
_symmetry.space_group_name_H-M   'P 1'
#
loop_
_entity.id
_entity.type
_entity.pdbx_description
1 polymer ?
#
loop_
_entity_poly.entity_id
_entity_poly.type
_entity_poly.pdbx_seq_one_letter_code
_entity_poly.pdbx_strand_id
1 'polypeptide(L)' 'VPGMIAFITNVLGTNNINIDSFKNESNGRIGYNIIDIESGLPHDIVSEIEADANVIKTRIISFGNKQ' A
#
# COMPACT_ATOMS: atom_id res chain seq x y z
N VAL A 1 -5.89 -4.24 -13.26
CA VAL A 1 -7.34 -4.25 -12.92
C VAL A 1 -7.74 -2.82 -12.59
N PRO A 2 -8.85 -2.29 -13.14
CA PRO A 2 -9.36 -0.97 -12.76
C PRO A 2 -9.67 -0.89 -11.26
N GLY A 3 -9.54 0.28 -10.65
CA GLY A 3 -9.96 0.52 -9.25
C GLY A 3 -8.95 0.16 -8.16
N MET A 4 -7.81 -0.48 -8.48
CA MET A 4 -6.84 -0.88 -7.45
C MET A 4 -6.22 0.29 -6.67
N ILE A 5 -6.09 1.47 -7.29
CA ILE A 5 -5.62 2.68 -6.60
C ILE A 5 -6.67 3.13 -5.58
N ALA A 6 -7.95 3.20 -5.97
CA ALA A 6 -9.03 3.58 -5.08
C ALA A 6 -9.17 2.59 -3.91
N PHE A 7 -9.02 1.29 -4.18
CA PHE A 7 -8.99 0.25 -3.15
C PHE A 7 -7.93 0.54 -2.09
N ILE A 8 -6.65 0.66 -2.50
CA ILE A 8 -5.57 0.84 -1.52
C ILE A 8 -5.68 2.17 -0.76
N THR A 9 -6.08 3.26 -1.42
CA THR A 9 -6.27 4.55 -0.74
C THR A 9 -7.44 4.53 0.22
N ASN A 10 -8.51 3.78 -0.08
CA ASN A 10 -9.67 3.64 0.83
C ASN A 10 -9.33 2.81 2.06
N VAL A 11 -8.58 1.73 1.92
CA VAL A 11 -8.11 0.91 3.06
C VAL A 11 -7.28 1.78 4.00
N LEU A 12 -6.31 2.53 3.48
CA LEU A 12 -5.48 3.42 4.30
C LEU A 12 -6.31 4.55 4.94
N GLY A 13 -7.19 5.20 4.18
CA GLY A 13 -8.03 6.29 4.68
C GLY A 13 -9.03 5.85 5.75
N THR A 14 -9.66 4.69 5.59
CA THR A 14 -10.61 4.12 6.58
C THR A 14 -9.90 3.81 7.91
N ASN A 15 -8.61 3.47 7.84
CA ASN A 15 -7.79 3.21 9.01
C ASN A 15 -7.05 4.46 9.54
N ASN A 16 -7.39 5.66 9.06
CA ASN A 16 -6.78 6.94 9.44
C ASN A 16 -5.26 6.98 9.22
N ILE A 17 -4.77 6.37 8.14
CA ILE A 17 -3.36 6.36 7.77
C ILE A 17 -3.12 7.40 6.67
N ASN A 18 -2.34 8.42 7.02
CA ASN A 18 -1.94 9.46 6.07
C ASN A 18 -0.89 8.96 5.09
N ILE A 19 -1.06 9.33 3.81
CA ILE A 19 -0.12 9.07 2.73
C ILE A 19 0.76 10.30 2.55
N ASP A 20 2.06 10.15 2.72
CA ASP A 20 3.05 11.19 2.44
C ASP A 20 3.38 11.23 0.95
N SER A 21 3.57 10.05 0.34
CA SER A 21 3.91 9.92 -1.07
C SER A 21 3.27 8.67 -1.69
N PHE A 22 2.84 8.78 -2.95
CA PHE A 22 2.29 7.66 -3.71
C PHE A 22 2.91 7.64 -5.10
N LYS A 23 3.67 6.57 -5.40
CA LYS A 23 4.11 6.25 -6.75
C LYS A 23 3.38 5.03 -7.29
N ASN A 24 2.64 5.21 -8.38
CA ASN A 24 2.00 4.14 -9.15
C ASN A 24 2.73 3.96 -10.49
N GLU A 25 3.11 2.73 -10.82
CA GLU A 25 3.69 2.40 -12.12
C GLU A 25 3.04 1.13 -12.68
N SER A 26 2.94 1.03 -14.00
CA SER A 26 2.47 -0.18 -14.66
C SER A 26 3.25 -0.46 -15.94
N ASN A 27 3.50 -1.74 -16.20
CA ASN A 27 4.09 -2.21 -17.46
C ASN A 27 3.05 -2.81 -18.43
N GLY A 28 1.76 -2.54 -18.20
CA GLY A 28 0.66 -3.10 -19.00
C GLY A 28 0.22 -4.52 -18.59
N ARG A 29 0.98 -5.21 -17.74
CA ARG A 29 0.63 -6.54 -17.21
C ARG A 29 0.51 -6.55 -15.69
N ILE A 30 1.42 -5.87 -15.01
CA ILE A 30 1.48 -5.74 -13.54
C ILE A 30 1.52 -4.25 -13.21
N GLY A 31 0.75 -3.87 -12.18
CA GLY A 31 0.87 -2.57 -11.53
C GLY A 31 1.66 -2.72 -10.24
N TYR A 32 2.43 -1.70 -9.89
CA TYR A 32 3.18 -1.64 -8.64
C TYR A 32 3.00 -0.27 -7.99
N ASN A 33 2.84 -0.28 -6.66
CA ASN A 33 2.72 0.92 -5.85
C ASN A 33 3.89 0.98 -4.86
N ILE A 34 4.50 2.16 -4.71
CA ILE A 34 5.28 2.53 -3.53
C ILE A 34 4.48 3.60 -2.82
N ILE A 35 4.13 3.36 -1.56
CA ILE A 35 3.32 4.27 -0.77
C ILE A 35 4.12 4.55 0.51
N ASP A 36 4.55 5.80 0.66
CA ASP A 36 5.14 6.29 1.89
C ASP A 36 4.02 6.81 2.78
N ILE A 37 4.03 6.40 4.05
CA ILE A 37 3.00 6.70 5.04
C ILE A 37 3.63 7.31 6.28
N GLU A 38 2.91 8.20 6.96
CA GLU A 38 3.43 8.95 8.13
C GLU A 38 3.64 8.09 9.37
N SER A 39 3.08 6.87 9.40
CA SER A 39 3.10 5.97 10.55
C SER A 39 3.37 4.53 10.11
N GLY A 40 3.70 3.67 11.08
CA GLY A 40 3.80 2.23 10.79
C GLY A 40 2.45 1.65 10.38
N LEU A 41 2.48 0.60 9.55
CA LEU A 41 1.28 -0.10 9.10
C LEU A 41 0.99 -1.32 10.01
N PRO A 42 -0.15 -1.34 10.74
CA PRO A 42 -0.63 -2.52 11.46
C PRO A 42 -0.71 -3.79 10.59
N HIS A 43 -0.42 -4.95 11.19
CA HIS A 43 -0.35 -6.23 10.47
C HIS A 43 -1.70 -6.69 9.92
N ASP A 44 -2.79 -6.41 10.64
CA ASP A 44 -4.16 -6.68 10.20
C ASP A 44 -4.52 -5.92 8.91
N ILE A 45 -4.09 -4.66 8.79
CA ILE A 45 -4.29 -3.85 7.57
C ILE A 45 -3.47 -4.41 6.40
N VAL A 46 -2.23 -4.85 6.64
CA VAL A 46 -1.45 -5.56 5.60
C VAL A 46 -2.19 -6.81 5.14
N SER A 47 -2.75 -7.57 6.09
CA SER A 47 -3.49 -8.81 5.82
C SER A 47 -4.77 -8.54 5.01
N GLU A 48 -5.46 -7.42 5.27
CA GLU A 48 -6.61 -6.98 4.49
C GLU A 48 -6.23 -6.70 3.03
N ILE A 49 -5.11 -6.00 2.81
CA ILE A 49 -4.60 -5.71 1.46
C ILE A 49 -4.20 -7.01 0.74
N GLU A 50 -3.52 -7.93 1.43
CA GLU A 50 -3.10 -9.21 0.88
C GLU A 50 -4.26 -10.17 0.56
N ALA A 51 -5.41 -9.98 1.19
CA ALA A 51 -6.59 -10.81 0.95
C ALA A 51 -7.30 -10.48 -0.37
N ASP A 52 -7.05 -9.32 -0.99
CA ASP A 52 -7.61 -9.01 -2.31
C ASP A 52 -7.00 -9.92 -3.38
N ALA A 53 -7.85 -10.64 -4.11
CA ALA A 53 -7.41 -11.61 -5.12
C ALA A 53 -6.60 -11.02 -6.28
N ASN A 54 -6.61 -9.69 -6.46
CA ASN A 54 -5.83 -8.98 -7.48
C ASN A 54 -4.48 -8.48 -6.94
N VAL A 55 -4.22 -8.63 -5.64
CA VAL A 55 -2.92 -8.31 -5.02
C VAL A 55 -2.00 -9.51 -5.15
N ILE A 56 -0.88 -9.31 -5.84
CA ILE A 56 0.10 -10.36 -6.08
C ILE A 56 1.01 -10.56 -4.85
N LYS A 57 1.41 -9.45 -4.21
CA LYS A 57 2.33 -9.44 -3.07
C LYS A 57 2.38 -8.07 -2.42
N THR A 58 2.56 -8.03 -1.10
CA THR A 58 2.92 -6.80 -0.37
C THR A 58 4.31 -6.90 0.27
N ARG A 59 4.86 -5.77 0.69
CA ARG A 59 6.07 -5.68 1.50
C ARG A 59 6.05 -4.36 2.29
N ILE A 60 6.30 -4.44 3.59
CA ILE A 60 6.64 -3.26 4.39
C ILE A 60 8.14 -3.00 4.24
N ILE A 61 8.49 -1.77 3.86
CA ILE A 61 9.87 -1.30 3.80
C ILE A 61 10.07 -0.34 4.98
N SER A 62 10.81 -0.77 5.99
CA SER A 62 11.17 0.06 7.14
C SER A 62 12.63 0.46 7.03
N PHE A 63 12.89 1.76 6.99
CA PHE A 63 14.23 2.30 7.16
C PHE A 63 14.40 2.57 8.64
N GLY A 64 15.19 1.74 9.35
CA GLY A 64 15.50 2.00 10.76
C GLY A 64 16.11 3.40 10.91
N ASN A 65 15.88 4.06 12.05
CA ASN A 65 16.45 5.38 12.34
C ASN A 65 17.96 5.35 12.03
N LYS A 66 18.39 6.18 11.07
CA LYS A 66 19.79 6.62 11.08
C LYS A 66 19.97 7.40 12.37
N GLN A 67 20.74 6.86 13.30
CA GLN A 67 21.27 7.62 14.43
C GLN A 67 22.12 8.78 13.91
#